data_AF-A0A7K3GYI7-F1
#
_entry.id   AF-A0A7K3GYI7-F1
#
_cell.length_a   1.000
_cell.length_b   1.000
_cell.length_c   1.000
_cell.angle_alpha   90.00
_cell.angle_beta   90.00
_cell.angle_gamma   90.00
#
_symmetry.space_group_name_H-M   'P 1'
#
loop_
_entity.id
_entity.type
_entity.pdbx_description
1 polymer ?
#
loop_
_entity_poly.entity_id
_entity_poly.type
_entity_poly.pdbx_seq_one_letter_code
_entity_poly.pdbx_strand_id
1 'polypeptide(L)'
;MASFTHVTPERCAQLGGALDAVRLAWSDNGCQLTPQYLNYTATDQHGRTWRINPATNFQISPSAPGRVWQASCAELMRTSAILSARQVADHIKHAPA
;
A
#
# COMPACT_ATOMS: atom_id res chain seq x y z
N MET A 1 9.95 13.87 14.25
CA MET A 1 9.33 14.24 12.97
C MET A 1 9.02 12.98 12.19
N ALA A 2 7.87 12.92 11.51
CA ALA A 2 7.55 11.77 10.66
C ALA A 2 8.47 11.76 9.43
N SER A 3 9.00 10.60 9.08
CA SER A 3 9.84 10.42 7.91
C SER A 3 9.48 9.15 7.14
N PHE A 4 9.89 9.13 5.87
CA PHE A 4 9.58 8.08 4.90
C PHE A 4 10.82 7.57 4.17
N THR A 5 12.00 7.71 4.77
CA THR A 5 13.28 7.29 4.17
C THR A 5 13.36 5.79 3.86
N HIS A 6 12.49 4.99 4.48
CA HIS A 6 12.34 3.57 4.20
C HIS A 6 11.56 3.28 2.91
N VAL A 7 10.83 4.26 2.36
CA VAL A 7 10.07 4.13 1.11
C VAL A 7 10.98 4.51 -0.05
N THR A 8 11.69 3.52 -0.57
CA THR A 8 12.60 3.70 -1.70
C THR A 8 11.90 3.33 -3.02
N PRO A 9 12.45 3.74 -4.18
CA PRO A 9 11.93 3.32 -5.49
C PRO A 9 11.82 1.79 -5.62
N GLU A 10 12.74 1.02 -5.03
CA GLU A 10 12.66 -0.44 -5.03
C GLU A 10 11.43 -0.94 -4.26
N ARG A 11 11.05 -0.30 -3.16
CA ARG A 11 9.83 -0.67 -2.42
C ARG A 11 8.57 -0.28 -3.17
N CYS A 12 8.58 0.85 -3.87
CA CYS A 12 7.51 1.23 -4.79
C CYS A 12 7.33 0.17 -5.89
N ALA A 13 8.43 -0.25 -6.52
CA ALA A 13 8.41 -1.31 -7.53
C ALA A 13 7.93 -2.66 -6.94
N GLN A 14 8.31 -3.00 -5.70
CA GLN A 14 7.80 -4.19 -5.00
C GLN A 14 6.29 -4.13 -4.78
N LEU A 15 5.73 -2.96 -4.45
CA LEU A 15 4.29 -2.78 -4.32
C LEU A 15 3.59 -2.95 -5.67
N GLY A 16 4.04 -2.24 -6.70
CA GLY A 16 3.48 -2.36 -8.05
C GLY A 16 3.50 -3.81 -8.55
N GLY A 17 4.65 -4.47 -8.47
CA GLY A 17 4.79 -5.88 -8.86
C GLY A 17 3.92 -6.83 -8.03
N ALA A 18 3.69 -6.55 -6.75
CA ALA A 18 2.77 -7.35 -5.93
C ALA A 18 1.30 -7.18 -6.35
N LEU A 19 0.89 -5.96 -6.71
CA LEU A 19 -0.46 -5.67 -7.22
C LEU A 19 -0.68 -6.32 -8.60
N ASP A 20 0.33 -6.26 -9.47
CA ASP A 20 0.31 -6.95 -10.77
C ASP A 20 0.22 -8.47 -10.63
N ALA A 21 0.98 -9.05 -9.69
CA ALA A 21 1.00 -10.49 -9.47
C ALA A 21 -0.37 -11.07 -9.07
N VAL A 22 -1.20 -10.26 -8.41
CA VAL A 22 -2.57 -10.65 -8.03
C VAL A 22 -3.63 -10.15 -9.01
N ARG A 23 -3.22 -9.48 -10.10
CA ARG A 23 -4.05 -8.91 -11.17
C ARG A 23 -5.05 -7.85 -10.69
N LEU A 24 -4.65 -7.02 -9.73
CA LEU A 24 -5.45 -5.85 -9.36
C LEU A 24 -5.24 -4.75 -10.41
N ALA A 25 -6.30 -4.04 -10.79
CA ALA A 25 -6.15 -2.80 -11.54
C ALA A 25 -5.63 -1.74 -10.58
N TRP A 26 -4.50 -1.11 -10.87
CA TRP A 26 -3.91 -0.10 -9.99
C TRP A 26 -3.23 1.03 -10.75
N SER A 27 -3.03 2.14 -10.04
CA SER A 27 -2.30 3.30 -10.50
C SER A 27 -1.61 3.99 -9.33
N ASP A 28 -0.58 4.78 -9.62
CA ASP A 28 0.06 5.67 -8.65
C ASP A 28 -0.03 7.13 -9.10
N ASN A 29 0.22 8.05 -8.19
CA ASN A 29 0.15 9.49 -8.45
C ASN A 29 1.46 10.12 -8.97
N GLY A 30 2.43 9.31 -9.38
CA GLY A 30 3.74 9.74 -9.89
C GLY A 30 4.70 10.27 -8.82
N CYS A 31 4.29 10.32 -7.55
CA CYS A 31 5.08 10.89 -6.45
C CYS A 31 6.08 9.89 -5.83
N GLN A 32 6.61 8.95 -6.62
CA GLN A 32 7.55 7.92 -6.13
C GLN A 32 8.85 8.51 -5.56
N LEU A 33 9.21 9.75 -5.95
CA LEU A 33 10.35 10.50 -5.42
C LEU A 33 10.03 11.36 -4.19
N THR A 34 8.75 11.49 -3.84
CA THR A 34 8.27 12.28 -2.70
C THR A 34 7.32 11.45 -1.83
N PRO A 35 7.86 10.50 -1.03
CA PRO A 35 7.07 9.51 -0.31
C PRO A 35 5.96 10.08 0.59
N GLN A 36 6.11 11.30 1.13
CA GLN A 36 5.05 11.92 1.94
C GLN A 36 3.75 12.21 1.15
N TYR A 37 3.84 12.29 -0.17
CA TYR A 37 2.71 12.50 -1.07
C TYR A 37 2.35 11.24 -1.84
N LEU A 38 3.08 10.14 -1.64
CA LEU A 38 2.87 8.91 -2.38
C LEU A 38 1.51 8.30 -2.06
N ASN A 39 0.76 8.03 -3.12
CA ASN A 39 -0.55 7.42 -3.03
C ASN A 39 -0.76 6.49 -4.22
N TYR A 40 -1.06 5.23 -3.93
CA TYR A 40 -1.52 4.29 -4.94
C TYR A 40 -3.03 4.11 -4.79
N THR A 41 -3.69 3.85 -5.91
CA THR A 41 -5.08 3.43 -5.96
C THR A 41 -5.15 2.06 -6.61
N ALA A 42 -5.88 1.13 -5.99
CA ALA A 42 -6.14 -0.19 -6.54
C ALA A 42 -7.64 -0.48 -6.51
N THR A 43 -8.16 -1.17 -7.51
CA THR A 43 -9.55 -1.58 -7.59
C THR A 43 -9.66 -3.07 -7.30
N ASP A 44 -10.47 -3.45 -6.32
CA ASP A 44 -10.71 -4.85 -6.00
C ASP A 44 -11.73 -5.49 -6.96
N GLN A 45 -11.95 -6.81 -6.82
CA GLN A 45 -12.88 -7.57 -7.66
C GLN A 45 -14.35 -7.14 -7.54
N HIS A 46 -14.70 -6.38 -6.50
CA HIS A 46 -16.04 -5.84 -6.27
C HIS A 46 -16.20 -4.42 -6.83
N GLY A 47 -15.17 -3.90 -7.52
CA GLY A 47 -15.16 -2.55 -8.09
C GLY A 47 -14.84 -1.45 -7.08
N ARG A 48 -14.45 -1.80 -5.85
CA ARG A 48 -14.19 -0.82 -4.79
C ARG A 48 -12.78 -0.28 -4.89
N THR A 49 -12.64 1.01 -4.57
CA THR A 49 -11.33 1.67 -4.62
C THR A 49 -10.61 1.60 -3.27
N TRP A 50 -9.37 1.12 -3.31
CA TRP A 50 -8.44 1.07 -2.20
C TRP A 50 -7.34 2.11 -2.39
N ARG A 51 -7.08 2.92 -1.36
CA ARG A 51 -5.93 3.83 -1.30
C ARG A 51 -4.83 3.18 -0.50
N ILE A 52 -3.62 3.19 -1.04
CA ILE A 52 -2.43 2.62 -0.39
C ILE A 52 -1.41 3.74 -0.20
N ASN A 53 -1.00 3.93 1.05
CA ASN A 53 -0.04 4.97 1.44
C ASN A 53 1.09 4.36 2.26
N PRO A 54 2.29 4.97 2.21
CA PRO A 54 3.37 4.54 3.09
C PRO A 54 3.07 4.89 4.55
N ALA A 55 3.50 4.01 5.44
CA ALA A 55 3.50 4.24 6.88
C ALA A 55 4.60 5.23 7.25
N THR A 56 4.40 6.00 8.33
CA THR A 56 5.48 6.81 8.90
C THR A 56 6.48 5.93 9.63
N ASN A 57 7.72 6.42 9.80
CA ASN A 57 8.76 5.74 10.59
C ASN A 57 8.32 5.31 12.00
N PHE A 58 7.41 6.03 12.65
CA PHE A 58 6.91 5.69 13.99
C PHE A 58 5.93 4.51 14.00
N GLN A 59 5.36 4.16 12.84
CA GLN A 59 4.39 3.07 12.72
C GLN A 59 5.05 1.74 12.32
N ILE A 60 6.34 1.75 11.98
CA ILE A 60 7.06 0.57 11.48
C ILE A 60 7.68 -0.17 12.64
N SER A 61 7.37 -1.47 12.73
CA SER A 61 7.98 -2.33 13.73
C SER A 61 9.43 -2.68 13.34
N PRO A 62 10.41 -2.55 14.25
CA PRO A 62 11.79 -2.98 13.99
C PRO A 62 11.93 -4.45 13.63
N SER A 63 11.03 -5.31 14.11
CA SER A 63 11.02 -6.74 13.81
C SER A 63 10.46 -7.09 12.43
N ALA A 64 9.88 -6.11 11.72
CA ALA A 64 9.29 -6.31 10.39
C ALA A 64 9.55 -5.09 9.47
N PRO A 65 10.81 -4.79 9.12
CA PRO A 65 11.18 -3.57 8.41
C PRO A 65 10.60 -3.47 6.99
N GLY A 66 10.12 -4.59 6.42
CA GLY A 66 9.44 -4.64 5.11
C GLY A 66 7.95 -4.29 5.15
N ARG A 67 7.35 -4.16 6.35
CA ARG A 67 5.94 -3.76 6.50
C ARG A 67 5.86 -2.25 6.60
N VAL A 68 5.50 -1.61 5.48
CA VAL A 68 5.51 -0.15 5.35
C VAL A 68 4.32 0.39 4.59
N TRP A 69 3.36 -0.45 4.22
CA TRP A 69 2.21 -0.04 3.43
C TRP A 69 0.94 -0.19 4.23
N GLN A 70 0.06 0.79 4.12
CA GLN A 70 -1.28 0.76 4.69
C GLN A 70 -2.29 0.92 3.57
N ALA A 71 -3.29 0.04 3.52
CA ALA A 71 -4.39 0.12 2.59
C ALA A 71 -5.66 0.60 3.31
N SER A 72 -6.46 1.42 2.65
CA SER A 72 -7.75 1.89 3.17
C SER A 72 -8.80 1.86 2.08
N CYS A 73 -10.03 1.48 2.45
CA CYS A 73 -11.19 1.48 1.57
C CYS A 73 -12.30 2.26 2.24
N ALA A 74 -12.69 3.39 1.64
CA ALA A 74 -13.71 4.27 2.19
C ALA A 74 -15.09 3.60 2.21
N GLU A 75 -15.41 2.85 1.15
CA GLU A 75 -16.68 2.14 1.00
C GLU A 75 -16.88 1.08 2.08
N LEU A 76 -15.80 0.44 2.54
CA LEU A 76 -15.80 -0.53 3.64
C LEU A 76 -15.54 0.09 5.02
N MET A 77 -15.29 1.39 5.10
CA MET A 77 -14.81 2.08 6.30
C MET A 77 -13.66 1.31 6.98
N ARG A 78 -12.74 0.77 6.17
CA ARG A 78 -11.70 -0.15 6.63
C ARG A 78 -10.31 0.40 6.32
N THR A 79 -9.44 0.29 7.30
CA THR A 79 -8.01 0.54 7.16
C THR A 79 -7.25 -0.68 7.64
N SER A 80 -6.28 -1.15 6.87
CA SER A 80 -5.43 -2.28 7.23
C SER A 80 -4.43 -1.89 8.33
N ALA A 81 -3.86 -2.90 8.99
CA ALA A 81 -2.59 -2.72 9.68
C ALA A 81 -1.47 -2.32 8.68
N ILE A 82 -0.27 -2.04 9.19
CA ILE A 82 0.90 -1.84 8.34
C ILE A 82 1.40 -3.21 7.85
N LEU A 83 1.44 -3.36 6.53
CA LEU A 83 1.65 -4.62 5.82
C LEU A 83 2.85 -4.50 4.86
N SER A 84 3.38 -5.65 4.46
CA SER A 84 4.32 -5.72 3.33
C SER A 84 3.58 -5.58 2.00
N ALA A 85 4.30 -5.29 0.91
CA ALA A 85 3.72 -5.13 -0.43
C ALA A 85 2.80 -6.29 -0.83
N ARG A 86 3.29 -7.52 -0.68
CA ARG A 86 2.54 -8.74 -0.96
C ARG A 86 1.28 -8.87 -0.10
N GLN A 87 1.41 -8.59 1.20
CA GLN A 87 0.28 -8.67 2.13
C GLN A 87 -0.79 -7.63 1.83
N VAL A 88 -0.43 -6.43 1.36
CA VAL A 88 -1.41 -5.43 0.90
C VAL A 88 -2.17 -5.93 -0.31
N ALA A 89 -1.45 -6.43 -1.32
CA ALA A 89 -2.06 -6.96 -2.54
C ALA A 89 -3.04 -8.11 -2.23
N ASP A 90 -2.62 -9.06 -1.38
CA ASP A 90 -3.48 -10.15 -0.92
C ASP A 90 -4.67 -9.65 -0.09
N HIS A 91 -4.47 -8.65 0.77
CA HIS A 91 -5.55 -8.06 1.58
C HIS A 91 -6.65 -7.43 0.72
N ILE A 92 -6.26 -6.69 -0.32
CA ILE A 92 -7.21 -6.04 -1.24
C ILE A 92 -7.93 -7.10 -2.08
N LYS A 93 -7.20 -8.08 -2.61
CA LYS A 93 -7.79 -9.15 -3.44
C LYS A 93 -8.83 -9.97 -2.69
N HIS A 94 -8.59 -10.28 -1.42
CA HIS A 94 -9.47 -11.09 -0.59
C HIS A 94 -10.34 -10.24 0.35
N ALA A 95 -10.53 -8.97 0.03
CA ALA A 95 -11.45 -8.13 0.77
C ALA A 95 -12.85 -8.75 0.73
N PRO A 96 -13.55 -8.84 1.88
CA PRO A 96 -14.90 -9.40 1.92
C PRO A 96 -15.84 -8.56 1.06
N ALA A 97 -16.92 -9.19 0.56
CA ALA A 97 -17.99 -8.50 -0.16
C ALA A 97 -18.64 -7.42 0.71
#